data_AF-A0A8T3VN19-F1
#
_entry.id   AF-A0A8T3VN19-F1
#
_cell.length_a   1.000
_cell.length_b   1.000
_cell.length_c   1.000
_cell.angle_alpha   90.00
_cell.angle_beta   90.00
_cell.angle_gamma   90.00
#
_symmetry.space_group_name_H-M   'P 1'
#
loop_
_entity.id
_entity.type
_entity.pdbx_description
1 polymer ?
#
loop_
_entity_poly.entity_id
_entity_poly.type
_entity_poly.pdbx_seq_one_letter_code
_entity_poly.pdbx_strand_id
1 'polypeptide(L)'
;MIKLVVFDLDNVIIDGEGIDEIGKLINIEDQIAAITEQAMQGDIDFETSIKKRVGLLKGVATDDIRTLANEMPLMKGAEETVSSLKENGFDVAIISGSFDIIADTIKGKLDVDNIFTNSLVEEDGILTGEVTGPLVSGSKLDVLSELIEEKGYTLDECVAVGDGANDISMIESAKYGIAFNAKPALKENADIIVETRDLTDVLNVIINLNSENTEGDADVDKEVAVETEVVETTDVVVENQEEEQVADATEEVVEEIEETEEIVEEAEEEVAEEETAEEEAEYAEEEAVEEEVAEAEEEAAEEEAEEVEEEEAPEAEEEVAEEKPVKEAKPKKSKKKNALPEPDFDLADTIEGVRAQKDEREERIAKVADEREAFNREAKEQRKIRDELNSDLKENLAKAIEFRDQRNEINKQVEENKKARNKVNDEIKSLEWSSGKKDKIRIEAEIKKIDKIIETRVLDIKKENQLVKNANDLRKELAEIKEDDKVKEEAAELKKKSEEYHAKVVELSEQAQEAHEQMLSYFRKTDEIRTAADEAHKLFIQARKNASAKHEEFKMILSEIHVINKKLGSSKNRKRRSDKSGGSSSNKKNREEKERAESIFDKFKNGKKLSTEELLLLQKYDIN
;
A
#
# COMPACT_ATOMS: atom_id res chain seq x y z
N MET A 1 27.59 -37.88 -2.86
CA MET A 1 28.66 -36.95 -2.42
C MET A 1 28.45 -35.67 -3.20
N ILE A 2 28.46 -34.53 -2.53
CA ILE A 2 28.24 -33.24 -3.19
C ILE A 2 29.48 -32.93 -4.06
N LYS A 3 29.25 -32.34 -5.23
CA LYS A 3 30.28 -31.93 -6.20
C LYS A 3 30.18 -30.46 -6.56
N LEU A 4 28.96 -29.94 -6.72
CA LEU A 4 28.69 -28.58 -7.16
C LEU A 4 27.97 -27.81 -6.05
N VAL A 5 28.42 -26.59 -5.78
CA VAL A 5 27.69 -25.60 -4.98
C VAL A 5 27.35 -24.41 -5.87
N VAL A 6 26.09 -23.98 -5.84
CA VAL A 6 25.57 -22.86 -6.62
C VAL A 6 24.98 -21.79 -5.71
N PHE A 7 25.30 -20.53 -5.96
CA PHE A 7 24.80 -19.38 -5.21
C PHE A 7 24.04 -18.40 -6.12
N ASP A 8 23.11 -17.61 -5.56
CA ASP A 8 22.76 -16.30 -6.16
C ASP A 8 23.94 -15.31 -6.03
N LEU A 9 23.89 -14.21 -6.77
CA LEU A 9 24.82 -13.09 -6.69
C LEU A 9 24.32 -12.03 -5.72
N ASP A 10 23.17 -11.44 -6.03
CA ASP A 10 22.51 -10.40 -5.23
C ASP A 10 22.08 -10.98 -3.86
N ASN A 11 22.17 -10.18 -2.79
CA ASN A 11 21.90 -10.51 -1.37
C ASN A 11 22.63 -11.74 -0.76
N VAL A 12 23.24 -12.62 -1.56
CA VAL A 12 23.92 -13.86 -1.13
C VAL A 12 25.44 -13.71 -1.19
N ILE A 13 26.00 -13.40 -2.37
CA ILE A 13 27.45 -13.19 -2.57
C ILE A 13 27.82 -11.70 -2.45
N ILE A 14 26.92 -10.82 -2.86
CA ILE A 14 26.99 -9.36 -2.70
C ILE A 14 26.07 -8.96 -1.53
N ASP A 15 26.49 -7.99 -0.72
CA ASP A 15 25.65 -7.40 0.32
C ASP A 15 24.76 -6.28 -0.27
N GLY A 16 23.80 -6.66 -1.12
CA GLY A 16 22.83 -5.78 -1.79
C GLY A 16 22.31 -6.32 -3.14
N GLU A 17 21.35 -5.61 -3.76
CA GLU A 17 20.81 -5.91 -5.10
C GLU A 17 21.43 -5.00 -6.18
N GLY A 18 22.06 -5.59 -7.20
CA GLY A 18 22.82 -4.87 -8.22
C GLY A 18 22.04 -3.90 -9.09
N ILE A 19 20.74 -4.11 -9.28
CA ILE A 19 19.88 -3.20 -10.06
C ILE A 19 19.54 -1.92 -9.29
N ASP A 20 19.34 -2.03 -7.98
CA ASP A 20 18.97 -0.91 -7.11
C ASP A 20 20.16 0.01 -6.86
N GLU A 21 21.38 -0.54 -6.75
CA GLU A 21 22.61 0.27 -6.67
C GLU A 21 22.85 1.08 -7.96
N ILE A 22 22.53 0.54 -9.15
CA ILE A 22 22.55 1.34 -10.39
C ILE A 22 21.40 2.36 -10.39
N GLY A 23 20.24 2.05 -9.79
CA GLY A 23 19.15 2.99 -9.58
C GLY A 23 19.54 4.21 -8.75
N LYS A 24 20.27 3.99 -7.65
CA LYS A 24 20.81 5.03 -6.75
C LYS A 24 21.80 5.94 -7.46
N LEU A 25 22.69 5.37 -8.28
CA LEU A 25 23.68 6.11 -9.08
C LEU A 25 23.06 7.24 -9.92
N ILE A 26 21.82 7.06 -10.39
CA ILE A 26 21.09 8.06 -11.20
C ILE A 26 19.83 8.63 -10.53
N ASN A 27 19.59 8.33 -9.25
CA ASN A 27 18.44 8.83 -8.45
C ASN A 27 17.08 8.41 -9.03
N ILE A 28 16.88 7.12 -9.33
CA ILE A 28 15.59 6.55 -9.78
C ILE A 28 15.08 5.41 -8.88
N GLU A 29 15.62 5.26 -7.68
CA GLU A 29 15.31 4.15 -6.76
C GLU A 29 13.79 3.94 -6.57
N ASP A 30 13.02 5.00 -6.33
CA ASP A 30 11.55 4.96 -6.24
C ASP A 30 10.86 4.31 -7.46
N GLN A 31 11.38 4.58 -8.67
CA GLN A 31 10.81 4.07 -9.92
C GLN A 31 11.16 2.59 -10.14
N ILE A 32 12.32 2.14 -9.67
CA ILE A 32 12.69 0.72 -9.69
C ILE A 32 11.87 -0.03 -8.64
N ALA A 33 11.77 0.50 -7.41
CA ALA A 33 10.98 -0.05 -6.32
C ALA A 33 9.52 -0.27 -6.72
N ALA A 34 8.84 0.72 -7.30
CA ALA A 34 7.45 0.61 -7.76
C ALA A 34 7.24 -0.47 -8.85
N ILE A 35 8.27 -0.81 -9.64
CA ILE A 35 8.21 -1.91 -10.62
C ILE A 35 8.52 -3.26 -9.98
N THR A 36 9.42 -3.30 -8.98
CA THR A 36 9.68 -4.49 -8.15
C THR A 36 8.42 -4.86 -7.35
N GLU A 37 7.74 -3.88 -6.77
CA GLU A 37 6.48 -4.06 -6.04
C GLU A 37 5.36 -4.64 -6.92
N GLN A 38 5.12 -4.06 -8.11
CA GLN A 38 4.18 -4.64 -9.09
C GLN A 38 4.51 -6.09 -9.46
N ALA A 39 5.79 -6.46 -9.48
CA ALA A 39 6.20 -7.84 -9.76
C ALA A 39 5.99 -8.78 -8.56
N MET A 40 6.16 -8.28 -7.33
CA MET A 40 5.89 -9.03 -6.09
C MET A 40 4.39 -9.20 -5.82
N GLN A 41 3.56 -8.21 -6.18
CA GLN A 41 2.10 -8.27 -6.12
C GLN A 41 1.50 -9.15 -7.25
N GLY A 42 2.30 -9.49 -8.29
CA GLY A 42 1.90 -10.36 -9.39
C GLY A 42 1.21 -9.67 -10.57
N ASP A 43 1.16 -8.32 -10.60
CA ASP A 43 0.62 -7.53 -11.71
C ASP A 43 1.40 -7.69 -13.02
N ILE A 44 2.70 -8.00 -12.91
CA ILE A 44 3.60 -8.22 -14.04
C ILE A 44 4.49 -9.44 -13.83
N ASP A 45 4.75 -10.17 -14.91
CA ASP A 45 5.73 -11.26 -14.91
C ASP A 45 7.17 -10.75 -14.77
N PHE A 46 8.08 -11.66 -14.40
CA PHE A 46 9.50 -11.35 -14.19
C PHE A 46 10.17 -10.78 -15.46
N GLU A 47 9.87 -11.34 -16.64
CA GLU A 47 10.40 -10.88 -17.93
C GLU A 47 10.01 -9.42 -18.20
N THR A 48 8.76 -9.05 -17.92
CA THR A 48 8.23 -7.69 -18.02
C THR A 48 8.84 -6.78 -16.96
N SER A 49 8.97 -7.23 -15.72
CA SER A 49 9.60 -6.47 -14.62
C SER A 49 11.05 -6.12 -14.92
N ILE A 50 11.89 -7.10 -15.27
CA ILE A 50 13.31 -6.85 -15.54
C ILE A 50 13.51 -5.96 -16.78
N LYS A 51 12.68 -6.13 -17.83
CA LYS A 51 12.70 -5.25 -19.01
C LYS A 51 12.23 -3.83 -18.70
N LYS A 52 11.19 -3.65 -17.87
CA LYS A 52 10.77 -2.32 -17.39
C LYS A 52 11.89 -1.65 -16.60
N ARG A 53 12.46 -2.34 -15.58
CA ARG A 53 13.50 -1.79 -14.70
C ARG A 53 14.78 -1.43 -15.47
N VAL A 54 15.29 -2.33 -16.32
CA VAL A 54 16.45 -2.03 -17.19
C VAL A 54 16.15 -0.93 -18.21
N GLY A 55 14.91 -0.82 -18.68
CA GLY A 55 14.48 0.27 -19.57
C GLY A 55 14.68 1.67 -18.98
N LEU A 56 14.64 1.81 -17.64
CA LEU A 56 14.95 3.07 -16.95
C LEU A 56 16.46 3.39 -16.92
N LEU A 57 17.33 2.38 -17.03
CA LEU A 57 18.79 2.53 -17.04
C LEU A 57 19.34 3.00 -18.40
N LYS A 58 18.48 3.34 -19.36
CA LYS A 58 18.85 3.82 -20.69
C LYS A 58 19.62 5.15 -20.60
N GLY A 59 20.85 5.15 -21.09
CA GLY A 59 21.72 6.34 -21.09
C GLY A 59 22.77 6.37 -19.98
N VAL A 60 22.80 5.40 -19.06
CA VAL A 60 23.88 5.25 -18.07
C VAL A 60 25.18 4.84 -18.77
N ALA A 61 26.31 5.43 -18.37
CA ALA A 61 27.61 5.04 -18.89
C ALA A 61 28.11 3.76 -18.19
N THR A 62 28.63 2.82 -18.98
CA THR A 62 29.02 1.49 -18.50
C THR A 62 30.21 1.54 -17.54
N ASP A 63 31.06 2.55 -17.66
CA ASP A 63 32.23 2.72 -16.80
C ASP A 63 31.86 3.20 -15.39
N ASP A 64 30.73 3.90 -15.23
CA ASP A 64 30.22 4.28 -13.92
C ASP A 64 29.68 3.03 -13.19
N ILE A 65 29.00 2.13 -13.91
CA ILE A 65 28.54 0.83 -13.38
C ILE A 65 29.72 -0.09 -13.04
N ARG A 66 30.77 -0.13 -13.87
CA ARG A 66 32.03 -0.85 -13.55
C ARG A 66 32.71 -0.27 -12.30
N THR A 67 32.63 1.04 -12.10
CA THR A 67 33.14 1.68 -10.88
C THR A 67 32.34 1.23 -9.66
N LEU A 68 31.00 1.31 -9.73
CA LEU A 68 30.08 0.84 -8.70
C LEU A 68 30.33 -0.63 -8.32
N ALA A 69 30.39 -1.56 -9.29
CA ALA A 69 30.61 -2.98 -9.05
C ALA A 69 31.97 -3.31 -8.38
N ASN A 70 32.98 -2.43 -8.55
CA ASN A 70 34.23 -2.55 -7.81
C ASN A 70 34.07 -2.15 -6.34
N GLU A 71 33.28 -1.10 -6.07
CA GLU A 71 33.01 -0.58 -4.71
C GLU A 71 31.93 -1.38 -3.94
N MET A 72 31.06 -2.12 -4.63
CA MET A 72 30.03 -2.97 -4.00
C MET A 72 30.64 -3.96 -2.99
N PRO A 73 30.10 -4.04 -1.76
CA PRO A 73 30.55 -4.95 -0.73
C PRO A 73 30.20 -6.41 -1.08
N LEU A 74 31.16 -7.31 -0.83
CA LEU A 74 30.88 -8.74 -0.77
C LEU A 74 30.20 -9.07 0.55
N MET A 75 29.32 -10.07 0.54
CA MET A 75 28.73 -10.62 1.76
C MET A 75 29.84 -11.10 2.71
N LYS A 76 29.60 -10.96 4.01
CA LYS A 76 30.53 -11.46 5.03
C LYS A 76 30.77 -12.96 4.81
N GLY A 77 32.03 -13.37 4.87
CA GLY A 77 32.44 -14.76 4.62
C GLY A 77 32.49 -15.19 3.14
N ALA A 78 32.13 -14.37 2.15
CA ALA A 78 32.08 -14.78 0.74
C ALA A 78 33.42 -15.26 0.17
N GLU A 79 34.50 -14.48 0.33
CA GLU A 79 35.85 -14.84 -0.14
C GLU A 79 36.35 -16.14 0.51
N GLU A 80 36.14 -16.28 1.82
CA GLU A 80 36.54 -17.45 2.62
C GLU A 80 35.74 -18.69 2.25
N THR A 81 34.43 -18.54 2.02
CA THR A 81 33.51 -19.62 1.63
C THR A 81 33.84 -20.16 0.25
N VAL A 82 33.93 -19.30 -0.77
CA VAL A 82 34.25 -19.73 -2.14
C VAL A 82 35.64 -20.38 -2.19
N SER A 83 36.65 -19.76 -1.55
CA SER A 83 38.01 -20.33 -1.50
C SER A 83 38.01 -21.70 -0.82
N SER A 84 37.38 -21.82 0.35
CA SER A 84 37.33 -23.07 1.11
C SER A 84 36.57 -24.17 0.38
N LEU A 85 35.50 -23.85 -0.35
CA LEU A 85 34.78 -24.82 -1.17
C LEU A 85 35.67 -25.34 -2.33
N LYS A 86 36.37 -24.45 -3.04
CA LYS A 86 37.34 -24.84 -4.08
C LYS A 86 38.49 -25.69 -3.50
N GLU A 87 39.02 -25.35 -2.32
CA GLU A 87 40.07 -26.14 -1.65
C GLU A 87 39.60 -27.53 -1.19
N ASN A 88 38.33 -27.67 -0.78
CA ASN A 88 37.71 -28.96 -0.47
C ASN A 88 37.32 -29.78 -1.72
N GLY A 89 37.57 -29.25 -2.93
CA GLY A 89 37.33 -29.94 -4.20
C GLY A 89 35.91 -29.85 -4.72
N PHE A 90 35.09 -28.93 -4.21
CA PHE A 90 33.81 -28.60 -4.81
C PHE A 90 34.01 -27.68 -6.02
N ASP A 91 33.25 -27.94 -7.08
CA ASP A 91 32.95 -26.93 -8.09
C ASP A 91 32.07 -25.84 -7.49
N VAL A 92 32.35 -24.59 -7.82
CA VAL A 92 31.51 -23.44 -7.47
C VAL A 92 30.95 -22.80 -8.74
N ALA A 93 29.68 -22.39 -8.69
CA ALA A 93 29.03 -21.58 -9.70
C ALA A 93 28.13 -20.51 -9.08
N ILE A 94 27.81 -19.47 -9.84
CA ILE A 94 26.85 -18.43 -9.46
C ILE A 94 25.79 -18.33 -10.59
N ILE A 95 24.50 -18.33 -10.23
CA ILE A 95 23.37 -18.20 -11.17
C ILE A 95 22.42 -17.12 -10.64
N SER A 96 22.34 -15.99 -11.34
CA SER A 96 21.65 -14.80 -10.85
C SER A 96 20.86 -14.03 -11.91
N GLY A 97 19.73 -13.44 -11.50
CA GLY A 97 18.96 -12.51 -12.36
C GLY A 97 19.69 -11.19 -12.63
N SER A 98 20.77 -10.92 -11.89
CA SER A 98 21.67 -9.76 -12.00
C SER A 98 22.41 -9.69 -13.35
N PHE A 99 23.36 -8.75 -13.44
CA PHE A 99 23.99 -8.36 -14.71
C PHE A 99 25.47 -8.76 -14.86
N ASP A 100 25.83 -9.15 -16.07
CA ASP A 100 27.19 -9.48 -16.52
C ASP A 100 28.25 -8.44 -16.11
N ILE A 101 27.97 -7.15 -16.29
CA ILE A 101 28.87 -6.04 -15.93
C ILE A 101 29.21 -5.97 -14.43
N ILE A 102 28.32 -6.47 -13.56
CA ILE A 102 28.57 -6.63 -12.12
C ILE A 102 29.29 -7.97 -11.87
N ALA A 103 28.73 -9.04 -12.43
CA ALA A 103 29.20 -10.41 -12.28
C ALA A 103 30.68 -10.59 -12.69
N ASP A 104 31.14 -10.01 -13.79
CA ASP A 104 32.55 -10.08 -14.22
C ASP A 104 33.51 -9.46 -13.19
N THR A 105 33.07 -8.43 -12.47
CA THR A 105 33.85 -7.82 -11.39
C THR A 105 33.94 -8.75 -10.19
N ILE A 106 32.84 -9.40 -9.81
CA ILE A 106 32.81 -10.39 -8.72
C ILE A 106 33.59 -11.66 -9.10
N LYS A 107 33.53 -12.08 -10.38
CA LYS A 107 34.31 -13.18 -10.94
C LYS A 107 35.81 -12.98 -10.72
N GLY A 108 36.29 -11.75 -10.95
CA GLY A 108 37.68 -11.36 -10.71
C GLY A 108 38.06 -11.24 -9.22
N LYS A 109 37.11 -10.93 -8.33
CA LYS A 109 37.31 -10.90 -6.87
C LYS A 109 37.39 -12.33 -6.28
N LEU A 110 36.53 -13.25 -6.71
CA LEU A 110 36.31 -14.55 -6.08
C LEU A 110 36.93 -15.77 -6.80
N ASP A 111 37.60 -15.57 -7.95
CA ASP A 111 38.17 -16.65 -8.78
C ASP A 111 37.12 -17.71 -9.19
N VAL A 112 35.84 -17.32 -9.36
CA VAL A 112 34.77 -18.28 -9.72
C VAL A 112 34.82 -18.56 -11.22
N ASP A 113 35.00 -19.82 -11.62
CA ASP A 113 35.09 -20.19 -13.04
C ASP A 113 33.76 -20.01 -13.80
N ASN A 114 32.63 -20.32 -13.14
CA ASN A 114 31.30 -20.41 -13.75
C ASN A 114 30.34 -19.37 -13.15
N ILE A 115 29.91 -18.39 -13.93
CA ILE A 115 28.91 -17.40 -13.51
C ILE A 115 27.94 -17.14 -14.67
N PHE A 116 26.65 -17.15 -14.36
CA PHE A 116 25.56 -17.03 -15.32
C PHE A 116 24.61 -15.92 -14.87
N THR A 117 24.43 -14.95 -15.75
CA THR A 117 23.67 -13.71 -15.51
C THR A 117 22.93 -13.27 -16.77
N ASN A 118 22.11 -12.24 -16.62
CA ASN A 118 21.61 -11.49 -17.76
C ASN A 118 22.66 -10.50 -18.27
N SER A 119 22.61 -10.16 -19.56
CA SER A 119 23.48 -9.19 -20.21
C SER A 119 22.77 -7.88 -20.51
N LEU A 120 23.36 -6.77 -20.05
CA LEU A 120 22.91 -5.42 -20.38
C LEU A 120 23.48 -5.01 -21.75
N VAL A 121 22.61 -4.58 -22.67
CA VAL A 121 23.05 -4.23 -24.03
C VAL A 121 23.63 -2.82 -24.04
N GLU A 122 24.96 -2.70 -24.22
CA GLU A 122 25.67 -1.43 -24.42
C GLU A 122 25.89 -1.09 -25.90
N GLU A 123 25.79 0.20 -26.24
CA GLU A 123 26.26 0.80 -27.50
C GLU A 123 27.20 1.98 -27.17
N ASP A 124 28.39 2.03 -27.79
CA ASP A 124 29.42 3.06 -27.57
C ASP A 124 29.76 3.37 -26.09
N GLY A 125 29.63 2.37 -25.19
CA GLY A 125 29.89 2.51 -23.75
C GLY A 125 28.71 3.07 -22.93
N ILE A 126 27.50 3.04 -23.50
CA ILE A 126 26.26 3.56 -22.89
C ILE A 126 25.18 2.47 -22.95
N LEU A 127 24.42 2.31 -21.86
CA LEU A 127 23.32 1.35 -21.82
C LEU A 127 22.18 1.76 -22.76
N THR A 128 21.75 0.82 -23.60
CA THR A 128 20.60 0.99 -24.50
C THR A 128 19.25 0.88 -23.78
N GLY A 129 19.22 0.32 -22.56
CA GLY A 129 17.98 -0.03 -21.86
C GLY A 129 17.36 -1.36 -22.31
N GLU A 130 18.07 -2.18 -23.10
CA GLU A 130 17.67 -3.55 -23.43
C GLU A 130 18.46 -4.58 -22.59
N VAL A 131 17.80 -5.68 -22.22
CA VAL A 131 18.37 -6.81 -21.47
C VAL A 131 18.18 -8.11 -22.24
N THR A 132 19.20 -8.96 -22.22
CA THR A 132 19.22 -10.29 -22.85
C THR A 132 19.82 -11.31 -21.87
N GLY A 133 19.79 -12.61 -22.19
CA GLY A 133 20.36 -13.67 -21.35
C GLY A 133 19.38 -14.81 -21.09
N PRO A 134 19.86 -15.95 -20.54
CA PRO A 134 19.04 -17.13 -20.32
C PRO A 134 17.95 -16.89 -19.26
N LEU A 135 18.23 -16.03 -18.27
CA LEU A 135 17.34 -15.76 -17.14
C LEU A 135 16.35 -14.61 -17.41
N VAL A 136 16.29 -14.08 -18.64
CA VAL A 136 15.23 -13.13 -19.05
C VAL A 136 13.92 -13.87 -19.35
N SER A 137 13.99 -15.09 -19.89
CA SER A 137 12.84 -15.90 -20.32
C SER A 137 12.90 -17.37 -19.87
N GLY A 138 13.85 -17.71 -19.01
CA GLY A 138 14.08 -19.04 -18.44
C GLY A 138 14.37 -18.94 -16.95
N SER A 139 14.36 -20.08 -16.26
CA SER A 139 14.55 -20.17 -14.81
C SER A 139 16.00 -20.44 -14.41
N LYS A 140 16.33 -20.23 -13.13
CA LYS A 140 17.62 -20.66 -12.58
C LYS A 140 17.83 -22.17 -12.67
N LEU A 141 16.74 -22.95 -12.60
CA LEU A 141 16.77 -24.39 -12.81
C LEU A 141 17.18 -24.79 -14.24
N ASP A 142 16.77 -24.04 -15.26
CA ASP A 142 17.18 -24.32 -16.65
C ASP A 142 18.70 -24.15 -16.80
N VAL A 143 19.26 -23.07 -16.27
CA VAL A 143 20.71 -22.80 -16.28
C VAL A 143 21.48 -23.81 -15.44
N LEU A 144 20.96 -24.19 -14.26
CA LEU A 144 21.53 -25.28 -13.45
C LEU A 144 21.54 -26.61 -14.22
N SER A 145 20.47 -26.90 -14.95
CA SER A 145 20.32 -28.14 -15.74
C SER A 145 21.33 -28.21 -16.89
N GLU A 146 21.56 -27.10 -17.61
CA GLU A 146 22.60 -27.02 -18.64
C GLU A 146 24.01 -27.20 -18.04
N LEU A 147 24.30 -26.55 -16.90
CA LEU A 147 25.58 -26.63 -16.21
C LEU A 147 25.91 -28.05 -15.72
N ILE A 148 24.94 -28.78 -15.15
CA ILE A 148 25.17 -30.17 -14.70
C ILE A 148 25.28 -31.14 -15.88
N GLU A 149 24.60 -30.90 -17.01
CA GLU A 149 24.79 -31.72 -18.22
C GLU A 149 26.20 -31.50 -18.82
N GLU A 150 26.71 -30.25 -18.86
CA GLU A 150 28.09 -29.97 -19.31
C GLU A 150 29.12 -30.65 -18.41
N LYS A 151 28.95 -30.57 -17.08
CA LYS A 151 29.89 -31.18 -16.11
C LYS A 151 29.70 -32.70 -15.93
N GLY A 152 28.61 -33.27 -16.43
CA GLY A 152 28.27 -34.68 -16.24
C GLY A 152 27.90 -35.04 -14.80
N TYR A 153 27.23 -34.14 -14.11
CA TYR A 153 26.74 -34.28 -12.73
C TYR A 153 25.22 -34.52 -12.72
N THR A 154 24.67 -34.80 -11.55
CA THR A 154 23.22 -34.85 -11.32
C THR A 154 22.81 -33.86 -10.23
N LEU A 155 21.52 -33.51 -10.21
CA LEU A 155 20.92 -32.71 -9.14
C LEU A 155 21.21 -33.29 -7.73
N ASP A 156 21.20 -34.62 -7.59
CA ASP A 156 21.62 -35.39 -6.39
C ASP A 156 23.08 -35.15 -5.93
N GLU A 157 23.87 -34.39 -6.69
CA GLU A 157 25.27 -34.03 -6.40
C GLU A 157 25.47 -32.51 -6.23
N CYS A 158 24.38 -31.74 -6.17
CA CYS A 158 24.37 -30.28 -6.10
C CYS A 158 23.81 -29.75 -4.78
N VAL A 159 24.36 -28.63 -4.31
CA VAL A 159 23.77 -27.75 -3.29
C VAL A 159 23.45 -26.41 -3.95
N ALA A 160 22.31 -25.81 -3.61
CA ALA A 160 21.91 -24.49 -4.08
C ALA A 160 21.66 -23.53 -2.89
N VAL A 161 22.05 -22.27 -3.03
CA VAL A 161 21.98 -21.24 -1.98
C VAL A 161 21.33 -19.97 -2.55
N GLY A 162 20.30 -19.44 -1.88
CA GLY A 162 19.50 -18.30 -2.36
C GLY A 162 18.87 -17.47 -1.24
N ASP A 163 18.28 -16.32 -1.58
CA ASP A 163 17.54 -15.43 -0.65
C ASP A 163 16.07 -15.20 -1.05
N GLY A 164 15.74 -15.27 -2.34
CA GLY A 164 14.48 -14.78 -2.89
C GLY A 164 13.63 -15.84 -3.62
N ALA A 165 12.38 -15.49 -3.93
CA ALA A 165 11.45 -16.39 -4.61
C ALA A 165 11.91 -16.82 -6.03
N ASN A 166 12.84 -16.08 -6.62
CA ASN A 166 13.57 -16.42 -7.85
C ASN A 166 14.45 -17.68 -7.71
N ASP A 167 14.84 -18.07 -6.49
CA ASP A 167 15.66 -19.24 -6.21
C ASP A 167 14.88 -20.54 -6.01
N ILE A 168 13.57 -20.48 -5.73
CA ILE A 168 12.75 -21.64 -5.34
C ILE A 168 12.98 -22.83 -6.29
N SER A 169 12.80 -22.61 -7.60
CA SER A 169 13.01 -23.64 -8.64
C SER A 169 14.41 -24.28 -8.65
N MET A 170 15.44 -23.54 -8.23
CA MET A 170 16.83 -24.00 -8.15
C MET A 170 17.09 -24.77 -6.86
N ILE A 171 16.52 -24.32 -5.73
CA ILE A 171 16.74 -24.95 -4.43
C ILE A 171 15.91 -26.23 -4.23
N GLU A 172 14.62 -26.25 -4.63
CA GLU A 172 13.75 -27.44 -4.60
C GLU A 172 14.32 -28.61 -5.43
N SER A 173 15.11 -28.27 -6.44
CA SER A 173 15.67 -29.22 -7.40
C SER A 173 17.06 -29.73 -7.02
N ALA A 174 17.80 -29.05 -6.13
CA ALA A 174 19.10 -29.50 -5.66
C ALA A 174 18.98 -30.68 -4.68
N LYS A 175 20.10 -31.32 -4.32
CA LYS A 175 20.08 -32.33 -3.24
C LYS A 175 19.85 -31.71 -1.86
N TYR A 176 20.30 -30.46 -1.70
CA TYR A 176 20.01 -29.62 -0.54
C TYR A 176 19.84 -28.17 -1.00
N GLY A 177 18.69 -27.59 -0.71
CA GLY A 177 18.41 -26.16 -0.80
C GLY A 177 18.74 -25.44 0.51
N ILE A 178 19.51 -24.35 0.42
CA ILE A 178 19.88 -23.52 1.58
C ILE A 178 19.30 -22.10 1.39
N ALA A 179 18.36 -21.74 2.25
CA ALA A 179 17.82 -20.39 2.37
C ALA A 179 18.76 -19.53 3.25
N PHE A 180 19.49 -18.60 2.65
CA PHE A 180 20.46 -17.73 3.32
C PHE A 180 19.90 -16.32 3.52
N ASN A 181 19.70 -15.92 4.79
CA ASN A 181 19.02 -14.68 5.20
C ASN A 181 17.72 -14.41 4.38
N ALA A 182 16.99 -15.48 4.07
CA ALA A 182 16.01 -15.47 2.99
C ALA A 182 14.64 -14.87 3.36
N LYS A 183 13.90 -14.46 2.33
CA LYS A 183 12.49 -14.06 2.41
C LYS A 183 11.62 -15.31 2.71
N PRO A 184 10.48 -15.21 3.44
CA PRO A 184 9.72 -16.38 3.91
C PRO A 184 9.38 -17.42 2.83
N ALA A 185 8.93 -16.96 1.66
CA ALA A 185 8.59 -17.82 0.53
C ALA A 185 9.74 -18.72 0.02
N LEU A 186 11.02 -18.39 0.31
CA LEU A 186 12.13 -19.30 0.03
C LEU A 186 12.43 -20.23 1.22
N LYS A 187 12.31 -19.74 2.46
CA LYS A 187 12.48 -20.55 3.69
C LYS A 187 11.54 -21.76 3.71
N GLU A 188 10.29 -21.58 3.29
CA GLU A 188 9.27 -22.63 3.19
C GLU A 188 9.64 -23.77 2.24
N ASN A 189 10.55 -23.54 1.30
CA ASN A 189 10.92 -24.46 0.22
C ASN A 189 12.39 -24.92 0.29
N ALA A 190 13.07 -24.71 1.43
CA ALA A 190 14.48 -25.05 1.64
C ALA A 190 14.66 -26.19 2.66
N ASP A 191 15.60 -27.10 2.41
CA ASP A 191 15.98 -28.14 3.38
C ASP A 191 16.66 -27.55 4.63
N ILE A 192 17.34 -26.41 4.47
CA ILE A 192 18.15 -25.76 5.51
C ILE A 192 17.97 -24.25 5.46
N ILE A 193 17.80 -23.62 6.62
CA ILE A 193 17.70 -22.17 6.77
C ILE A 193 18.93 -21.68 7.56
N VAL A 194 19.60 -20.64 7.05
CA VAL A 194 20.71 -19.94 7.70
C VAL A 194 20.31 -18.47 7.83
N GLU A 195 19.98 -18.04 9.05
CA GLU A 195 19.47 -16.67 9.31
C GLU A 195 20.57 -15.63 9.58
N THR A 196 21.84 -16.05 9.62
CA THR A 196 22.97 -15.14 9.78
C THR A 196 23.35 -14.49 8.45
N ARG A 197 23.75 -13.21 8.48
CA ARG A 197 24.44 -12.54 7.36
C ARG A 197 25.92 -12.87 7.35
N ASP A 198 26.25 -14.16 7.28
CA ASP A 198 27.64 -14.65 7.17
C ASP A 198 27.70 -15.99 6.42
N LEU A 199 28.31 -15.99 5.22
CA LEU A 199 28.42 -17.19 4.40
C LEU A 199 29.32 -18.27 5.02
N THR A 200 30.15 -17.95 6.04
CA THR A 200 30.91 -19.00 6.74
C THR A 200 30.00 -20.03 7.40
N ASP A 201 28.78 -19.67 7.77
CA ASP A 201 27.82 -20.62 8.36
C ASP A 201 27.27 -21.57 7.28
N VAL A 202 27.05 -21.08 6.05
CA VAL A 202 26.74 -21.91 4.88
C VAL A 202 27.91 -22.83 4.52
N LEU A 203 29.17 -22.35 4.59
CA LEU A 203 30.36 -23.19 4.43
C LEU A 203 30.38 -24.36 5.43
N ASN A 204 30.14 -24.07 6.71
CA ASN A 204 30.11 -25.06 7.78
C ASN A 204 29.04 -26.13 7.53
N VAL A 205 27.83 -25.72 7.13
CA VAL A 205 26.74 -26.62 6.73
C VAL A 205 27.18 -27.55 5.59
N ILE A 206 27.73 -27.00 4.49
CA ILE A 206 28.10 -27.78 3.30
C ILE A 206 29.20 -28.80 3.60
N ILE A 207 30.20 -28.42 4.42
CA ILE A 207 31.27 -29.34 4.84
C ILE A 207 30.68 -30.49 5.67
N ASN A 208 29.79 -30.20 6.62
CA ASN A 208 29.14 -31.22 7.45
C ASN A 208 28.29 -32.20 6.62
N LEU A 209 27.44 -31.69 5.72
CA LEU A 209 26.62 -32.50 4.82
C LEU A 209 27.47 -33.48 3.97
N ASN A 210 28.68 -33.07 3.57
CA ASN A 210 29.55 -33.92 2.77
C ASN A 210 30.37 -34.91 3.61
N SER A 211 30.65 -34.60 4.89
CA SER A 211 31.43 -35.47 5.78
C SER A 211 30.61 -36.63 6.35
N GLU A 212 29.36 -36.41 6.75
CA GLU A 212 28.46 -37.48 7.24
C GLU A 212 28.20 -38.59 6.20
N ASN A 213 28.37 -38.26 4.91
CA ASN A 213 28.29 -39.23 3.81
C ASN A 213 29.55 -40.13 3.67
N THR A 214 30.52 -40.07 4.60
CA THR A 214 31.77 -40.84 4.53
C THR A 214 32.00 -41.85 5.66
N GLU A 215 31.35 -41.72 6.83
CA GLU A 215 31.60 -42.58 8.00
C GLU A 215 30.61 -43.74 8.13
N GLY A 216 30.83 -44.78 7.32
CA GLY A 216 30.35 -46.13 7.62
C GLY A 216 31.40 -46.90 8.41
N ASP A 217 31.01 -47.52 9.54
CA ASP A 217 31.82 -48.35 10.45
C ASP A 217 32.99 -47.66 11.22
N ALA A 218 32.69 -46.87 12.26
CA ALA A 218 33.29 -47.01 13.61
C ALA A 218 32.75 -46.00 14.66
N ASP A 219 32.49 -46.47 15.89
CA ASP A 219 32.34 -45.58 17.06
C ASP A 219 33.69 -44.96 17.48
N VAL A 220 33.72 -43.65 17.80
CA VAL A 220 34.41 -43.08 18.99
C VAL A 220 34.13 -41.57 19.16
N ASP A 221 33.68 -41.20 20.37
CA ASP A 221 33.76 -39.91 21.07
C ASP A 221 33.61 -38.57 20.27
N LYS A 222 32.38 -38.01 20.24
CA LYS A 222 32.13 -36.57 19.96
C LYS A 222 32.33 -35.73 21.24
N GLU A 223 33.24 -34.75 21.22
CA GLU A 223 33.26 -33.66 22.23
C GLU A 223 33.82 -32.34 21.64
N VAL A 224 32.97 -31.56 20.95
CA VAL A 224 33.11 -30.10 20.79
C VAL A 224 31.70 -29.51 20.91
N ALA A 225 31.50 -28.55 21.82
CA ALA A 225 30.21 -27.92 22.03
C ALA A 225 30.09 -26.61 21.24
N VAL A 226 28.98 -26.47 20.52
CA VAL A 226 28.37 -25.19 20.13
C VAL A 226 26.92 -25.26 20.62
N GLU A 227 26.42 -24.20 21.25
CA GLU A 227 25.10 -24.22 21.91
C GLU A 227 23.98 -24.03 20.88
N THR A 228 23.50 -25.15 20.32
CA THR A 228 22.19 -25.25 19.67
C THR A 228 21.25 -26.05 20.57
N GLU A 229 20.10 -25.51 20.95
CA GLU A 229 19.09 -26.29 21.70
C GLU A 229 18.46 -27.36 20.78
N VAL A 230 18.92 -28.60 20.93
CA VAL A 230 18.25 -29.79 20.40
C VAL A 230 17.77 -30.60 21.59
N VAL A 231 16.44 -30.77 21.71
CA VAL A 231 15.84 -31.61 22.76
C VAL A 231 15.88 -33.07 22.30
N GLU A 232 16.82 -33.85 22.83
CA GLU A 232 16.92 -35.28 22.50
C GLU A 232 15.71 -36.10 22.97
N THR A 233 15.32 -37.07 22.14
CA THR A 233 14.23 -38.02 22.35
C THR A 233 14.55 -39.12 23.36
N THR A 234 13.54 -39.84 23.85
CA THR A 234 13.72 -41.16 24.50
C THR A 234 12.77 -42.22 23.92
N ASP A 235 13.33 -43.36 23.51
CA ASP A 235 12.64 -44.40 22.72
C ASP A 235 11.58 -45.23 23.47
N VAL A 236 10.44 -45.48 22.81
CA VAL A 236 9.76 -46.81 22.83
C VAL A 236 9.09 -47.14 21.48
N VAL A 237 9.84 -47.81 20.59
CA VAL A 237 9.44 -49.02 19.83
C VAL A 237 7.98 -49.16 19.32
N VAL A 238 7.84 -48.99 17.98
CA VAL A 238 6.93 -49.70 17.03
C VAL A 238 5.49 -49.19 16.74
N GLU A 239 5.17 -49.27 15.44
CA GLU A 239 3.88 -49.25 14.73
C GLU A 239 3.26 -47.90 14.28
N ASN A 240 2.73 -47.93 13.05
CA ASN A 240 2.38 -46.80 12.18
C ASN A 240 1.28 -45.88 12.76
N GLN A 241 1.54 -44.55 12.79
CA GLN A 241 0.52 -43.52 12.57
C GLN A 241 1.17 -42.14 12.29
N GLU A 242 0.96 -41.64 11.08
CA GLU A 242 1.09 -40.21 10.73
C GLU A 242 -0.34 -39.63 10.65
N GLU A 243 -0.49 -38.29 10.76
CA GLU A 243 -1.76 -37.51 10.89
C GLU A 243 -2.29 -37.20 12.33
N GLU A 244 -1.49 -36.61 13.24
CA GLU A 244 -2.06 -35.72 14.29
C GLU A 244 -1.01 -34.77 14.93
N GLN A 245 -0.41 -33.86 14.13
CA GLN A 245 0.46 -32.78 14.65
C GLN A 245 0.68 -31.61 13.66
N VAL A 246 -0.38 -31.15 13.01
CA VAL A 246 -0.36 -29.98 12.08
C VAL A 246 -1.60 -29.11 12.36
N ALA A 247 -1.76 -28.70 13.62
CA ALA A 247 -2.96 -27.99 14.10
C ALA A 247 -2.66 -26.87 15.13
N ASP A 248 -1.64 -27.01 15.99
CA ASP A 248 -1.24 -25.94 16.95
C ASP A 248 -0.49 -24.79 16.25
N ALA A 249 0.55 -25.12 15.46
CA ALA A 249 1.41 -24.12 14.79
C ALA A 249 0.72 -23.33 13.64
N THR A 250 -0.58 -23.58 13.42
CA THR A 250 -1.44 -22.85 12.47
C THR A 250 -2.45 -21.94 13.17
N GLU A 251 -2.41 -21.83 14.50
CA GLU A 251 -3.22 -20.90 15.29
C GLU A 251 -2.37 -19.68 15.69
N GLU A 252 -1.17 -19.87 16.27
CA GLU A 252 -0.23 -18.76 16.61
C GLU A 252 0.15 -17.89 15.38
N VAL A 253 0.44 -18.50 14.22
CA VAL A 253 0.81 -17.74 13.00
C VAL A 253 -0.39 -17.01 12.38
N VAL A 254 -1.62 -17.40 12.72
CA VAL A 254 -2.82 -16.65 12.30
C VAL A 254 -3.09 -15.51 13.28
N GLU A 255 -2.92 -15.71 14.59
CA GLU A 255 -2.99 -14.61 15.57
C GLU A 255 -1.92 -13.53 15.31
N GLU A 256 -0.66 -13.88 14.98
CA GLU A 256 0.37 -12.86 14.64
C GLU A 256 0.11 -12.14 13.31
N ILE A 257 -0.60 -12.76 12.34
CA ILE A 257 -1.00 -12.10 11.09
C ILE A 257 -2.25 -11.23 11.31
N GLU A 258 -3.22 -11.67 12.12
CA GLU A 258 -4.38 -10.86 12.49
C GLU A 258 -3.96 -9.65 13.36
N GLU A 259 -3.04 -9.81 14.34
CA GLU A 259 -2.47 -8.66 15.08
C GLU A 259 -1.70 -7.69 14.16
N THR A 260 -0.99 -8.17 13.13
CA THR A 260 -0.23 -7.29 12.22
C THR A 260 -1.05 -6.67 11.09
N GLU A 261 -2.15 -7.26 10.65
CA GLU A 261 -3.15 -6.57 9.82
C GLU A 261 -3.97 -5.56 10.67
N GLU A 262 -4.36 -5.90 11.91
CA GLU A 262 -5.08 -4.99 12.82
C GLU A 262 -4.23 -3.76 13.20
N ILE A 263 -2.92 -3.91 13.44
CA ILE A 263 -1.99 -2.78 13.65
C ILE A 263 -1.83 -1.90 12.41
N VAL A 264 -2.02 -2.43 11.19
CA VAL A 264 -1.97 -1.63 9.96
C VAL A 264 -3.30 -0.94 9.68
N GLU A 265 -4.45 -1.57 9.95
CA GLU A 265 -5.76 -0.87 9.92
C GLU A 265 -5.84 0.21 11.02
N GLU A 266 -5.39 -0.04 12.26
CA GLU A 266 -5.30 1.00 13.29
C GLU A 266 -4.37 2.15 12.88
N ALA A 267 -3.25 1.87 12.19
CA ALA A 267 -2.33 2.92 11.73
C ALA A 267 -2.88 3.73 10.54
N GLU A 268 -3.57 3.10 9.59
CA GLU A 268 -4.25 3.84 8.50
C GLU A 268 -5.50 4.60 9.01
N GLU A 269 -6.21 4.07 10.02
CA GLU A 269 -7.33 4.78 10.65
C GLU A 269 -6.86 5.91 11.58
N GLU A 270 -5.76 5.77 12.35
CA GLU A 270 -5.15 6.90 13.09
C GLU A 270 -4.66 8.02 12.15
N VAL A 271 -4.05 7.68 11.00
CA VAL A 271 -3.64 8.70 10.01
C VAL A 271 -4.85 9.37 9.35
N ALA A 272 -5.92 8.63 9.09
CA ALA A 272 -7.18 9.20 8.60
C ALA A 272 -7.89 10.06 9.67
N GLU A 273 -7.82 9.69 10.95
CA GLU A 273 -8.31 10.52 12.06
C GLU A 273 -7.43 11.76 12.27
N GLU A 274 -6.10 11.71 12.12
CA GLU A 274 -5.26 12.93 12.15
C GLU A 274 -5.54 13.85 10.96
N GLU A 275 -5.60 13.36 9.71
CA GLU A 275 -5.94 14.22 8.55
C GLU A 275 -7.35 14.83 8.68
N THR A 276 -8.34 14.06 9.17
CA THR A 276 -9.69 14.60 9.36
C THR A 276 -9.82 15.50 10.60
N ALA A 277 -9.01 15.29 11.64
CA ALA A 277 -8.93 16.21 12.77
C ALA A 277 -8.19 17.52 12.41
N GLU A 278 -7.19 17.49 11.53
CA GLU A 278 -6.61 18.72 10.96
C GLU A 278 -7.60 19.43 10.01
N GLU A 279 -8.36 18.71 9.16
CA GLU A 279 -9.46 19.31 8.37
C GLU A 279 -10.54 19.93 9.29
N GLU A 280 -11.02 19.25 10.34
CA GLU A 280 -12.02 19.81 11.27
C GLU A 280 -11.46 20.99 12.09
N ALA A 281 -10.16 20.97 12.44
CA ALA A 281 -9.52 22.10 13.11
C ALA A 281 -9.37 23.32 12.20
N GLU A 282 -9.00 23.16 10.93
CA GLU A 282 -8.99 24.25 9.95
C GLU A 282 -10.42 24.76 9.70
N TYR A 283 -11.41 23.86 9.59
CA TYR A 283 -12.82 24.25 9.44
C TYR A 283 -13.35 25.04 10.65
N ALA A 284 -12.95 24.67 11.86
CA ALA A 284 -13.35 25.36 13.09
C ALA A 284 -12.67 26.74 13.25
N GLU A 285 -11.43 26.93 12.76
CA GLU A 285 -10.84 28.27 12.67
C GLU A 285 -11.43 29.09 11.50
N GLU A 286 -11.85 28.50 10.37
CA GLU A 286 -12.59 29.22 9.31
C GLU A 286 -14.01 29.62 9.75
N GLU A 287 -14.80 28.74 10.38
CA GLU A 287 -16.16 29.03 10.83
C GLU A 287 -16.18 30.12 11.92
N ALA A 288 -15.24 30.08 12.87
CA ALA A 288 -15.07 31.14 13.87
C ALA A 288 -14.64 32.49 13.26
N VAL A 289 -13.99 32.49 12.10
CA VAL A 289 -13.62 33.71 11.36
C VAL A 289 -14.78 34.22 10.50
N GLU A 290 -15.64 33.37 9.94
CA GLU A 290 -16.90 33.84 9.36
C GLU A 290 -17.86 34.37 10.44
N GLU A 291 -17.86 33.82 11.66
CA GLU A 291 -18.66 34.32 12.80
C GLU A 291 -18.14 35.68 13.34
N GLU A 292 -16.83 35.86 13.60
CA GLU A 292 -16.27 37.21 13.94
C GLU A 292 -16.45 38.24 12.81
N VAL A 293 -16.58 37.82 11.55
CA VAL A 293 -16.87 38.72 10.41
C VAL A 293 -18.37 39.04 10.31
N ALA A 294 -19.26 38.08 10.61
CA ALA A 294 -20.69 38.33 10.66
C ALA A 294 -21.05 39.33 11.78
N GLU A 295 -20.52 39.14 13.00
CA GLU A 295 -20.68 40.15 14.09
C GLU A 295 -20.16 41.53 13.65
N ALA A 296 -19.07 41.59 12.89
CA ALA A 296 -18.48 42.85 12.43
C ALA A 296 -19.24 43.52 11.26
N GLU A 297 -19.92 42.75 10.40
CA GLU A 297 -20.84 43.29 9.40
C GLU A 297 -22.18 43.71 10.03
N GLU A 298 -22.61 43.06 11.12
CA GLU A 298 -23.81 43.44 11.89
C GLU A 298 -23.57 44.70 12.74
N GLU A 299 -22.45 44.81 13.49
CA GLU A 299 -22.03 46.07 14.16
C GLU A 299 -21.93 47.25 13.16
N ALA A 300 -21.44 46.99 11.94
CA ALA A 300 -21.32 48.02 10.90
C ALA A 300 -22.67 48.40 10.27
N ALA A 301 -23.61 47.46 10.18
CA ALA A 301 -24.98 47.72 9.75
C ALA A 301 -25.75 48.51 10.81
N GLU A 302 -25.53 48.25 12.10
CA GLU A 302 -26.07 49.07 13.19
C GLU A 302 -25.47 50.50 13.19
N GLU A 303 -24.15 50.69 12.99
CA GLU A 303 -23.57 52.04 12.85
C GLU A 303 -24.13 52.82 11.64
N GLU A 304 -24.39 52.19 10.48
CA GLU A 304 -25.04 52.88 9.35
C GLU A 304 -26.56 53.09 9.56
N ALA A 305 -27.24 52.25 10.36
CA ALA A 305 -28.64 52.47 10.74
C ALA A 305 -28.80 53.62 11.75
N GLU A 306 -27.88 53.76 12.72
CA GLU A 306 -27.91 54.84 13.72
C GLU A 306 -27.62 56.23 13.09
N GLU A 307 -26.87 56.32 11.97
CA GLU A 307 -26.78 57.57 11.18
C GLU A 307 -28.06 57.90 10.36
N VAL A 308 -29.07 57.01 10.32
CA VAL A 308 -30.26 57.14 9.44
C VAL A 308 -31.57 57.40 10.20
N GLU A 309 -31.80 56.83 11.40
CA GLU A 309 -33.07 56.99 12.14
C GLU A 309 -33.10 58.14 13.18
N GLU A 310 -32.29 59.20 13.03
CA GLU A 310 -32.37 60.41 13.87
C GLU A 310 -33.57 61.36 13.55
N GLU A 311 -34.68 60.87 12.95
CA GLU A 311 -35.95 61.59 12.80
C GLU A 311 -37.20 60.75 13.21
N GLU A 312 -37.79 61.11 14.37
CA GLU A 312 -38.97 60.53 15.06
C GLU A 312 -38.72 59.25 15.90
N ALA A 313 -39.59 58.99 16.89
CA ALA A 313 -39.36 58.08 18.05
C ALA A 313 -40.70 57.39 18.46
N PRO A 314 -40.82 56.49 19.48
CA PRO A 314 -39.84 56.03 20.49
C PRO A 314 -39.82 54.51 20.80
N GLU A 315 -38.93 54.06 21.70
CA GLU A 315 -38.89 52.70 22.27
C GLU A 315 -39.75 52.49 23.54
N ALA A 316 -39.99 51.21 23.90
CA ALA A 316 -40.49 50.74 25.21
C ALA A 316 -40.15 49.26 25.49
N GLU A 317 -39.81 48.93 26.75
CA GLU A 317 -39.43 47.60 27.33
C GLU A 317 -40.69 46.73 27.70
N GLU A 318 -40.68 45.47 28.19
CA GLU A 318 -39.63 44.43 28.47
C GLU A 318 -40.00 43.07 27.75
N GLU A 319 -40.13 41.81 28.24
CA GLU A 319 -40.15 41.13 29.56
C GLU A 319 -39.55 39.67 29.47
N VAL A 320 -38.62 39.29 30.38
CA VAL A 320 -38.50 37.94 31.05
C VAL A 320 -38.02 36.63 30.33
N ALA A 321 -36.83 36.13 30.76
CA ALA A 321 -36.39 34.73 31.07
C ALA A 321 -36.25 33.64 29.94
N GLU A 322 -35.52 32.51 30.06
CA GLU A 322 -35.00 31.71 31.21
C GLU A 322 -33.50 31.24 31.14
N GLU A 323 -33.12 30.41 32.12
CA GLU A 323 -31.80 29.94 32.62
C GLU A 323 -30.64 29.56 31.66
N LYS A 324 -29.39 29.71 32.17
CA LYS A 324 -28.15 29.10 31.64
C LYS A 324 -27.66 27.95 32.53
N PRO A 325 -26.96 26.96 31.95
CA PRO A 325 -25.81 26.36 32.62
C PRO A 325 -24.49 26.51 31.81
N VAL A 326 -23.53 27.17 32.47
CA VAL A 326 -22.06 27.14 32.32
C VAL A 326 -21.45 26.19 31.26
N LYS A 327 -20.67 26.75 30.34
CA LYS A 327 -19.43 26.14 29.82
C LYS A 327 -18.23 27.09 30.05
N GLU A 328 -17.04 26.53 29.96
CA GLU A 328 -15.84 26.97 30.68
C GLU A 328 -15.06 28.12 30.02
N ALA A 329 -14.19 28.78 30.80
CA ALA A 329 -13.35 29.87 30.32
C ALA A 329 -12.07 29.36 29.64
N LYS A 330 -11.91 29.63 28.34
CA LYS A 330 -10.62 29.57 27.62
C LYS A 330 -9.99 30.97 27.51
N PRO A 331 -8.67 31.08 27.26
CA PRO A 331 -7.88 32.23 27.75
C PRO A 331 -7.87 33.46 26.83
N LYS A 332 -7.63 34.63 27.43
CA LYS A 332 -7.45 35.92 26.74
C LYS A 332 -6.18 35.94 25.86
N LYS A 333 -6.26 35.45 24.61
CA LYS A 333 -5.36 35.88 23.53
C LYS A 333 -5.58 37.39 23.28
N SER A 334 -4.53 38.14 22.98
CA SER A 334 -4.59 39.61 22.88
C SER A 334 -5.07 40.06 21.50
N LYS A 335 -6.13 40.89 21.43
CA LYS A 335 -6.59 41.53 20.18
C LYS A 335 -5.49 42.42 19.60
N LYS A 336 -4.65 41.87 18.71
CA LYS A 336 -3.87 42.65 17.73
C LYS A 336 -4.86 43.17 16.70
N LYS A 337 -4.86 44.49 16.47
CA LYS A 337 -5.64 45.07 15.38
C LYS A 337 -4.97 44.71 14.05
N ASN A 338 -5.55 43.77 13.31
CA ASN A 338 -5.25 43.62 11.90
C ASN A 338 -5.84 44.85 11.18
N ALA A 339 -4.99 45.84 10.90
CA ALA A 339 -5.36 46.93 10.02
C ALA A 339 -5.44 46.39 8.59
N LEU A 340 -6.56 46.63 7.90
CA LEU A 340 -6.66 46.32 6.47
C LEU A 340 -5.54 47.04 5.70
N PRO A 341 -4.98 46.45 4.64
CA PRO A 341 -3.96 47.10 3.82
C PRO A 341 -4.53 48.40 3.24
N GLU A 342 -3.82 49.52 3.43
CA GLU A 342 -4.25 50.82 2.91
C GLU A 342 -4.10 50.83 1.37
N PRO A 343 -5.19 50.98 0.59
CA PRO A 343 -5.11 50.96 -0.87
C PRO A 343 -4.58 52.31 -1.40
N ASP A 344 -3.42 52.28 -2.05
CA ASP A 344 -2.76 53.46 -2.62
C ASP A 344 -3.40 53.86 -3.96
N PHE A 345 -4.45 54.70 -3.92
CA PHE A 345 -5.14 55.16 -5.13
C PHE A 345 -5.55 56.65 -5.08
N ASP A 346 -5.52 57.31 -6.24
CA ASP A 346 -5.87 58.72 -6.40
C ASP A 346 -7.41 58.94 -6.40
N LEU A 347 -7.92 59.62 -5.36
CA LEU A 347 -9.32 60.04 -5.26
C LEU A 347 -9.56 61.38 -5.96
N ALA A 348 -10.57 61.45 -6.82
CA ALA A 348 -10.88 62.61 -7.66
C ALA A 348 -11.00 63.96 -6.92
N ASP A 349 -10.71 65.04 -7.64
CA ASP A 349 -10.73 66.43 -7.14
C ASP A 349 -12.13 67.01 -6.87
N THR A 350 -13.17 66.43 -7.46
CA THR A 350 -14.55 66.95 -7.37
C THR A 350 -15.45 66.02 -6.56
N ILE A 351 -16.38 66.58 -5.79
CA ILE A 351 -17.31 65.81 -4.93
C ILE A 351 -18.23 64.92 -5.78
N GLU A 352 -18.56 65.35 -7.00
CA GLU A 352 -19.35 64.55 -7.96
C GLU A 352 -18.50 63.41 -8.56
N GLY A 353 -17.22 63.65 -8.86
CA GLY A 353 -16.29 62.59 -9.26
C GLY A 353 -16.03 61.55 -8.16
N VAL A 354 -15.92 61.97 -6.90
CA VAL A 354 -15.78 61.05 -5.74
C VAL A 354 -17.05 60.22 -5.50
N ARG A 355 -18.23 60.71 -5.92
CA ARG A 355 -19.48 59.91 -5.93
C ARG A 355 -19.50 58.91 -7.07
N ALA A 356 -19.20 59.33 -8.29
CA ALA A 356 -19.08 58.39 -9.42
C ALA A 356 -18.04 57.28 -9.13
N GLN A 357 -16.91 57.62 -8.48
CA GLN A 357 -15.90 56.66 -8.00
C GLN A 357 -16.38 55.75 -6.85
N LYS A 358 -17.50 56.05 -6.19
CA LYS A 358 -18.21 55.17 -5.25
C LYS A 358 -19.19 54.28 -6.01
N ASP A 359 -20.09 54.88 -6.79
CA ASP A 359 -21.14 54.19 -7.55
C ASP A 359 -20.52 53.08 -8.47
N GLU A 360 -19.40 53.38 -9.14
CA GLU A 360 -18.62 52.45 -9.97
C GLU A 360 -18.02 51.28 -9.16
N ARG A 361 -17.66 51.51 -7.89
CA ARG A 361 -17.13 50.48 -6.99
C ARG A 361 -18.23 49.63 -6.38
N GLU A 362 -19.39 50.20 -6.06
CA GLU A 362 -20.56 49.45 -5.59
C GLU A 362 -21.08 48.51 -6.69
N GLU A 363 -21.12 48.96 -7.95
CA GLU A 363 -21.42 48.09 -9.10
C GLU A 363 -20.35 47.00 -9.33
N ARG A 364 -19.09 47.24 -8.91
CA ARG A 364 -18.01 46.25 -8.97
C ARG A 364 -18.09 45.25 -7.81
N ILE A 365 -18.43 45.68 -6.59
CA ILE A 365 -18.66 44.80 -5.45
C ILE A 365 -19.80 43.83 -5.76
N ALA A 366 -20.93 44.31 -6.29
CA ALA A 366 -22.06 43.45 -6.64
C ALA A 366 -21.63 42.29 -7.55
N LYS A 367 -20.85 42.58 -8.60
CA LYS A 367 -20.34 41.55 -9.54
C LYS A 367 -19.35 40.58 -8.89
N VAL A 368 -18.45 41.07 -8.02
CA VAL A 368 -17.51 40.20 -7.30
C VAL A 368 -18.22 39.34 -6.24
N ALA A 369 -19.32 39.84 -5.66
CA ALA A 369 -20.19 39.06 -4.77
C ALA A 369 -20.96 37.98 -5.54
N ASP A 370 -21.57 38.31 -6.69
CA ASP A 370 -22.21 37.34 -7.60
C ASP A 370 -21.21 36.23 -8.03
N GLU A 371 -19.96 36.62 -8.36
CA GLU A 371 -18.88 35.69 -8.70
C GLU A 371 -18.44 34.82 -7.50
N ARG A 372 -18.30 35.39 -6.29
CA ARG A 372 -18.02 34.63 -5.05
C ARG A 372 -19.13 33.61 -4.75
N GLU A 373 -20.40 34.01 -4.83
CA GLU A 373 -21.52 33.12 -4.53
C GLU A 373 -21.62 31.99 -5.56
N ALA A 374 -21.31 32.25 -6.84
CA ALA A 374 -21.25 31.23 -7.88
C ALA A 374 -20.18 30.16 -7.59
N PHE A 375 -18.93 30.56 -7.25
CA PHE A 375 -17.87 29.62 -6.90
C PHE A 375 -18.15 28.86 -5.59
N ASN A 376 -18.74 29.53 -4.59
CA ASN A 376 -19.18 28.87 -3.34
C ASN A 376 -20.28 27.82 -3.60
N ARG A 377 -21.19 28.09 -4.55
CA ARG A 377 -22.24 27.14 -4.95
C ARG A 377 -21.65 25.94 -5.69
N GLU A 378 -20.73 26.18 -6.62
CA GLU A 378 -19.98 25.14 -7.33
C GLU A 378 -19.20 24.25 -6.35
N ALA A 379 -18.47 24.84 -5.39
CA ALA A 379 -17.77 24.11 -4.34
C ALA A 379 -18.74 23.24 -3.50
N LYS A 380 -19.92 23.78 -3.15
CA LYS A 380 -20.95 23.05 -2.38
C LYS A 380 -21.62 21.92 -3.17
N GLU A 381 -21.65 22.00 -4.50
CA GLU A 381 -22.09 20.91 -5.38
C GLU A 381 -21.01 19.84 -5.53
N GLN A 382 -19.75 20.23 -5.76
CA GLN A 382 -18.62 19.29 -5.84
C GLN A 382 -18.37 18.54 -4.52
N ARG A 383 -18.50 19.21 -3.36
CA ARG A 383 -18.42 18.55 -2.05
C ARG A 383 -19.47 17.43 -1.90
N LYS A 384 -20.72 17.69 -2.29
CA LYS A 384 -21.77 16.63 -2.26
C LYS A 384 -21.42 15.45 -3.16
N ILE A 385 -20.95 15.73 -4.38
CA ILE A 385 -20.57 14.67 -5.34
C ILE A 385 -19.43 13.84 -4.77
N ARG A 386 -18.40 14.46 -4.17
CA ARG A 386 -17.32 13.76 -3.44
C ARG A 386 -17.88 12.91 -2.30
N ASP A 387 -18.70 13.50 -1.45
CA ASP A 387 -19.20 12.85 -0.23
C ASP A 387 -20.17 11.68 -0.57
N GLU A 388 -20.96 11.81 -1.64
CA GLU A 388 -21.80 10.73 -2.20
C GLU A 388 -20.94 9.61 -2.83
N LEU A 389 -19.95 9.95 -3.68
CA LEU A 389 -19.03 8.97 -4.27
C LEU A 389 -18.20 8.22 -3.22
N ASN A 390 -17.74 8.89 -2.15
CA ASN A 390 -17.01 8.25 -1.06
C ASN A 390 -17.89 7.28 -0.27
N SER A 391 -19.19 7.55 -0.14
CA SER A 391 -20.16 6.58 0.42
C SER A 391 -20.31 5.36 -0.49
N ASP A 392 -20.49 5.56 -1.79
CA ASP A 392 -20.56 4.47 -2.78
C ASP A 392 -19.25 3.66 -2.83
N LEU A 393 -18.09 4.30 -2.64
CA LEU A 393 -16.77 3.65 -2.57
C LEU A 393 -16.72 2.68 -1.39
N LYS A 394 -17.02 3.13 -0.17
CA LYS A 394 -17.08 2.26 1.03
C LYS A 394 -18.10 1.12 0.84
N GLU A 395 -19.25 1.41 0.25
CA GLU A 395 -20.27 0.39 -0.06
C GLU A 395 -19.83 -0.66 -1.10
N ASN A 396 -18.98 -0.32 -2.08
CA ASN A 396 -18.47 -1.28 -3.06
C ASN A 396 -17.24 -2.05 -2.54
N LEU A 397 -16.39 -1.40 -1.73
CA LEU A 397 -15.26 -2.02 -1.05
C LEU A 397 -15.71 -3.13 -0.09
N ALA A 398 -16.69 -2.85 0.78
CA ALA A 398 -17.23 -3.85 1.71
C ALA A 398 -17.80 -5.08 0.99
N LYS A 399 -18.44 -4.90 -0.17
CA LYS A 399 -18.92 -6.01 -1.01
C LYS A 399 -17.77 -6.77 -1.67
N ALA A 400 -16.70 -6.10 -2.08
CA ALA A 400 -15.51 -6.76 -2.61
C ALA A 400 -14.81 -7.63 -1.53
N ILE A 401 -14.75 -7.15 -0.28
CA ILE A 401 -14.25 -7.91 0.87
C ILE A 401 -15.15 -9.13 1.15
N GLU A 402 -16.48 -8.98 1.12
CA GLU A 402 -17.40 -10.12 1.28
C GLU A 402 -17.13 -11.24 0.25
N PHE A 403 -16.84 -10.89 -1.01
CA PHE A 403 -16.45 -11.88 -2.04
C PHE A 403 -15.01 -12.41 -1.89
N ARG A 404 -14.06 -11.63 -1.35
CA ARG A 404 -12.71 -12.10 -0.98
C ARG A 404 -12.82 -13.22 0.06
N ASP A 405 -13.64 -13.01 1.08
CA ASP A 405 -13.75 -13.90 2.23
C ASP A 405 -14.56 -15.16 1.87
N GLN A 406 -15.64 -15.01 1.10
CA GLN A 406 -16.36 -16.15 0.49
C GLN A 406 -15.41 -17.01 -0.37
N ARG A 407 -14.57 -16.40 -1.22
CA ARG A 407 -13.56 -17.12 -2.01
C ARG A 407 -12.55 -17.86 -1.12
N ASN A 408 -12.11 -17.26 -0.01
CA ASN A 408 -11.16 -17.88 0.92
C ASN A 408 -11.76 -19.13 1.59
N GLU A 409 -12.99 -19.05 2.09
CA GLU A 409 -13.70 -20.21 2.68
C GLU A 409 -13.95 -21.32 1.65
N ILE A 410 -14.34 -20.98 0.40
CA ILE A 410 -14.49 -22.00 -0.65
C ILE A 410 -13.13 -22.64 -0.99
N ASN A 411 -12.03 -21.88 -1.03
CA ASN A 411 -10.69 -22.42 -1.24
C ASN A 411 -10.27 -23.38 -0.12
N LYS A 412 -10.60 -23.10 1.14
CA LYS A 412 -10.41 -24.00 2.29
C LYS A 412 -11.18 -25.32 2.12
N GLN A 413 -12.42 -25.25 1.67
CA GLN A 413 -13.20 -26.47 1.36
C GLN A 413 -12.63 -27.23 0.15
N VAL A 414 -12.08 -26.54 -0.85
CA VAL A 414 -11.33 -27.15 -1.97
C VAL A 414 -10.08 -27.88 -1.47
N GLU A 415 -9.31 -27.28 -0.57
CA GLU A 415 -8.14 -27.88 0.11
C GLU A 415 -8.51 -29.19 0.83
N GLU A 416 -9.54 -29.17 1.68
CA GLU A 416 -10.00 -30.35 2.41
C GLU A 416 -10.41 -31.49 1.47
N ASN A 417 -11.18 -31.19 0.42
CA ASN A 417 -11.60 -32.19 -0.55
C ASN A 417 -10.44 -32.67 -1.45
N LYS A 418 -9.42 -31.83 -1.74
CA LYS A 418 -8.15 -32.26 -2.36
C LYS A 418 -7.38 -33.23 -1.46
N LYS A 419 -7.22 -32.91 -0.17
CA LYS A 419 -6.52 -33.74 0.83
C LYS A 419 -7.22 -35.10 0.99
N ALA A 420 -8.54 -35.11 1.16
CA ALA A 420 -9.34 -36.34 1.22
C ALA A 420 -9.24 -37.20 -0.07
N ARG A 421 -9.34 -36.57 -1.25
CA ARG A 421 -9.17 -37.24 -2.55
C ARG A 421 -7.77 -37.84 -2.71
N ASN A 422 -6.72 -37.14 -2.27
CA ASN A 422 -5.35 -37.63 -2.34
C ASN A 422 -5.18 -38.88 -1.47
N LYS A 423 -5.60 -38.83 -0.20
CA LYS A 423 -5.59 -39.98 0.72
C LYS A 423 -6.27 -41.22 0.12
N VAL A 424 -7.47 -41.07 -0.43
CA VAL A 424 -8.18 -42.17 -1.13
C VAL A 424 -7.41 -42.66 -2.36
N ASN A 425 -6.74 -41.78 -3.11
CA ASN A 425 -5.88 -42.18 -4.23
C ASN A 425 -4.62 -42.93 -3.77
N ASP A 426 -4.07 -42.65 -2.59
CA ASP A 426 -2.92 -43.34 -2.03
C ASP A 426 -3.28 -44.70 -1.40
N GLU A 427 -4.49 -44.82 -0.82
CA GLU A 427 -5.13 -46.11 -0.53
C GLU A 427 -5.30 -46.95 -1.82
N ILE A 428 -5.75 -46.35 -2.93
CA ILE A 428 -5.83 -47.02 -4.24
C ILE A 428 -4.43 -47.43 -4.74
N LYS A 429 -3.41 -46.56 -4.66
CA LYS A 429 -2.03 -46.89 -5.08
C LYS A 429 -1.46 -48.07 -4.28
N SER A 430 -1.66 -48.11 -2.96
CA SER A 430 -1.12 -49.18 -2.10
C SER A 430 -1.85 -50.53 -2.31
N LEU A 431 -3.16 -50.53 -2.58
CA LEU A 431 -3.91 -51.72 -3.00
C LEU A 431 -3.52 -52.19 -4.41
N GLU A 432 -3.23 -51.28 -5.35
CA GLU A 432 -2.73 -51.64 -6.68
C GLU A 432 -1.25 -52.09 -6.68
N TRP A 433 -0.44 -51.62 -5.73
CA TRP A 433 0.94 -52.07 -5.53
C TRP A 433 0.98 -53.48 -4.92
N SER A 434 0.17 -53.74 -3.88
CA SER A 434 0.13 -55.03 -3.18
C SER A 434 -0.50 -56.17 -3.99
N SER A 435 -1.39 -55.87 -4.95
CA SER A 435 -2.02 -56.85 -5.85
C SER A 435 -1.16 -57.30 -7.05
N GLY A 436 0.14 -57.00 -7.06
CA GLY A 436 1.07 -57.42 -8.13
C GLY A 436 0.87 -56.70 -9.48
N LYS A 437 -0.01 -55.69 -9.52
CA LYS A 437 -0.38 -54.95 -10.73
C LYS A 437 0.81 -54.22 -11.37
N LYS A 438 1.79 -53.82 -10.55
CA LYS A 438 3.07 -53.21 -10.97
C LYS A 438 3.88 -54.14 -11.88
N ASP A 439 4.02 -55.41 -11.51
CA ASP A 439 4.74 -56.40 -12.30
C ASP A 439 3.99 -56.75 -13.59
N LYS A 440 2.65 -56.82 -13.52
CA LYS A 440 1.78 -56.97 -14.70
C LYS A 440 2.00 -55.84 -15.72
N ILE A 441 1.93 -54.58 -15.28
CA ILE A 441 2.15 -53.40 -16.14
C ILE A 441 3.58 -53.38 -16.71
N ARG A 442 4.58 -53.75 -15.89
CA ARG A 442 5.98 -53.88 -16.32
C ARG A 442 6.14 -54.94 -17.41
N ILE A 443 5.59 -56.14 -17.21
CA ILE A 443 5.66 -57.25 -18.17
C ILE A 443 4.93 -56.87 -19.47
N GLU A 444 3.77 -56.23 -19.40
CA GLU A 444 3.07 -55.68 -20.58
C GLU A 444 3.93 -54.64 -21.33
N ALA A 445 4.63 -53.75 -20.61
CA ALA A 445 5.52 -52.76 -21.20
C ALA A 445 6.79 -53.40 -21.82
N GLU A 446 7.35 -54.44 -21.21
CA GLU A 446 8.49 -55.20 -21.75
C GLU A 446 8.07 -56.00 -23.01
N ILE A 447 6.90 -56.67 -23.00
CA ILE A 447 6.31 -57.31 -24.18
C ILE A 447 6.11 -56.29 -25.31
N LYS A 448 5.51 -55.13 -25.03
CA LYS A 448 5.26 -54.06 -26.02
C LYS A 448 6.55 -53.45 -26.58
N LYS A 449 7.64 -53.41 -25.81
CA LYS A 449 8.98 -53.06 -26.31
C LYS A 449 9.52 -54.13 -27.25
N ILE A 450 9.38 -55.42 -26.92
CA ILE A 450 9.86 -56.54 -27.75
C ILE A 450 9.07 -56.61 -29.07
N ASP A 451 7.74 -56.55 -29.03
CA ASP A 451 6.89 -56.57 -30.22
C ASP A 451 7.25 -55.39 -31.15
N LYS A 452 7.37 -54.16 -30.62
CA LYS A 452 7.80 -52.99 -31.41
C LYS A 452 9.21 -53.15 -32.00
N ILE A 453 10.13 -53.84 -31.33
CA ILE A 453 11.47 -54.14 -31.85
C ILE A 453 11.41 -55.14 -33.02
N ILE A 454 10.49 -56.13 -32.97
CA ILE A 454 10.26 -57.09 -34.06
C ILE A 454 9.59 -56.38 -35.26
N GLU A 455 8.60 -55.51 -35.03
CA GLU A 455 7.90 -54.77 -36.09
C GLU A 455 8.79 -53.76 -36.84
N THR A 456 9.72 -53.11 -36.14
CA THR A 456 10.45 -51.94 -36.69
C THR A 456 11.88 -52.23 -37.15
N ARG A 457 12.44 -53.43 -36.93
CA ARG A 457 13.84 -53.73 -37.27
C ARG A 457 13.97 -55.02 -38.08
N VAL A 458 14.70 -54.93 -39.19
CA VAL A 458 15.13 -56.11 -39.96
C VAL A 458 16.19 -56.87 -39.14
N LEU A 459 15.81 -58.05 -38.65
CA LEU A 459 16.61 -58.88 -37.74
C LEU A 459 17.13 -60.14 -38.43
N ASP A 460 18.18 -60.74 -37.87
CA ASP A 460 18.57 -62.12 -38.21
C ASP A 460 17.55 -63.08 -37.60
N ILE A 461 17.14 -64.09 -38.37
CA ILE A 461 16.14 -65.12 -38.01
C ILE A 461 16.42 -65.71 -36.62
N LYS A 462 17.68 -65.90 -36.23
CA LYS A 462 18.05 -66.38 -34.88
C LYS A 462 17.69 -65.39 -33.77
N LYS A 463 17.91 -64.10 -33.98
CA LYS A 463 17.60 -63.03 -33.01
C LYS A 463 16.09 -62.78 -32.92
N GLU A 464 15.41 -62.82 -34.06
CA GLU A 464 13.95 -62.74 -34.15
C GLU A 464 13.28 -63.87 -33.36
N ASN A 465 13.68 -65.14 -33.60
CA ASN A 465 13.17 -66.27 -32.84
C ASN A 465 13.49 -66.20 -31.34
N GLN A 466 14.65 -65.63 -30.96
CA GLN A 466 15.00 -65.39 -29.55
C GLN A 466 14.03 -64.39 -28.89
N LEU A 467 13.76 -63.26 -29.56
CA LEU A 467 12.83 -62.23 -29.09
C LEU A 467 11.38 -62.75 -29.01
N VAL A 468 10.92 -63.47 -30.03
CA VAL A 468 9.60 -64.13 -30.03
C VAL A 468 9.48 -65.14 -28.89
N LYS A 469 10.55 -65.89 -28.57
CA LYS A 469 10.54 -66.79 -27.41
C LYS A 469 10.42 -66.00 -26.10
N ASN A 470 11.27 -65.00 -25.90
CA ASN A 470 11.24 -64.17 -24.68
C ASN A 470 9.87 -63.49 -24.48
N ALA A 471 9.24 -62.97 -25.55
CA ALA A 471 7.90 -62.40 -25.49
C ALA A 471 6.82 -63.44 -25.12
N ASN A 472 6.94 -64.69 -25.59
CA ASN A 472 6.01 -65.76 -25.23
C ASN A 472 6.23 -66.30 -23.81
N ASP A 473 7.47 -66.33 -23.33
CA ASP A 473 7.78 -66.68 -21.93
C ASP A 473 7.22 -65.59 -20.98
N LEU A 474 7.44 -64.30 -21.28
CA LEU A 474 6.83 -63.16 -20.55
C LEU A 474 5.29 -63.17 -20.61
N ARG A 475 4.68 -63.47 -21.77
CA ARG A 475 3.21 -63.62 -21.89
C ARG A 475 2.65 -64.80 -21.08
N LYS A 476 3.48 -65.79 -20.76
CA LYS A 476 3.10 -66.91 -19.87
C LYS A 476 3.17 -66.50 -18.40
N GLU A 477 4.19 -65.76 -18.00
CA GLU A 477 4.29 -65.16 -16.65
C GLU A 477 3.11 -64.22 -16.39
N LEU A 478 2.78 -63.35 -17.36
CA LEU A 478 1.60 -62.47 -17.32
C LEU A 478 0.27 -63.22 -17.11
N ALA A 479 0.15 -64.45 -17.62
CA ALA A 479 -1.04 -65.28 -17.50
C ALA A 479 -1.10 -66.11 -16.20
N GLU A 480 0.01 -66.18 -15.45
CA GLU A 480 0.07 -66.84 -14.14
C GLU A 480 -0.18 -65.85 -12.98
N ILE A 481 0.01 -64.54 -13.21
CA ILE A 481 -0.45 -63.47 -12.31
C ILE A 481 -1.99 -63.38 -12.35
N LYS A 482 -2.64 -63.90 -11.31
CA LYS A 482 -4.06 -63.66 -11.04
C LYS A 482 -4.23 -62.50 -10.07
N GLU A 483 -5.01 -61.51 -10.49
CA GLU A 483 -5.54 -60.49 -9.58
C GLU A 483 -6.62 -61.13 -8.69
N ASP A 484 -6.56 -60.93 -7.38
CA ASP A 484 -7.63 -61.36 -6.47
C ASP A 484 -8.87 -60.46 -6.65
N ASP A 485 -10.02 -61.07 -6.99
CA ASP A 485 -11.25 -60.34 -7.33
C ASP A 485 -11.74 -59.42 -6.20
N LYS A 486 -11.41 -59.72 -4.93
CA LYS A 486 -11.75 -58.89 -3.76
C LYS A 486 -11.07 -57.51 -3.76
N VAL A 487 -9.75 -57.49 -3.99
CA VAL A 487 -8.99 -56.23 -4.06
C VAL A 487 -9.49 -55.36 -5.21
N LYS A 488 -10.09 -55.99 -6.22
CA LYS A 488 -10.76 -55.35 -7.35
C LYS A 488 -12.09 -54.67 -6.97
N GLU A 489 -12.90 -55.29 -6.12
CA GLU A 489 -14.13 -54.69 -5.58
C GLU A 489 -13.79 -53.55 -4.62
N GLU A 490 -12.85 -53.77 -3.69
CA GLU A 490 -12.38 -52.76 -2.72
C GLU A 490 -11.77 -51.53 -3.42
N ALA A 491 -10.90 -51.72 -4.43
CA ALA A 491 -10.36 -50.63 -5.23
C ALA A 491 -11.38 -49.95 -6.16
N ALA A 492 -12.52 -50.59 -6.45
CA ALA A 492 -13.61 -49.96 -7.20
C ALA A 492 -14.48 -49.06 -6.30
N GLU A 493 -14.76 -49.49 -5.05
CA GLU A 493 -15.45 -48.64 -4.07
C GLU A 493 -14.63 -47.40 -3.71
N LEU A 494 -13.31 -47.53 -3.52
CA LEU A 494 -12.44 -46.38 -3.29
C LEU A 494 -12.38 -45.43 -4.49
N LYS A 495 -12.36 -45.94 -5.73
CA LYS A 495 -12.41 -45.09 -6.93
C LYS A 495 -13.69 -44.29 -7.01
N LYS A 496 -14.83 -44.89 -6.69
CA LYS A 496 -16.11 -44.16 -6.60
C LYS A 496 -16.07 -43.03 -5.55
N LYS A 497 -15.43 -43.25 -4.39
CA LYS A 497 -15.22 -42.17 -3.40
C LYS A 497 -14.29 -41.07 -3.94
N SER A 498 -13.22 -41.43 -4.63
CA SER A 498 -12.29 -40.46 -5.25
C SER A 498 -12.99 -39.63 -6.35
N GLU A 499 -13.85 -40.25 -7.15
CA GLU A 499 -14.72 -39.57 -8.12
C GLU A 499 -15.71 -38.61 -7.43
N GLU A 500 -16.31 -39.01 -6.30
CA GLU A 500 -17.21 -38.16 -5.50
C GLU A 500 -16.49 -36.94 -4.89
N TYR A 501 -15.26 -37.11 -4.37
CA TYR A 501 -14.45 -35.97 -3.92
C TYR A 501 -13.97 -35.09 -5.08
N HIS A 502 -13.59 -35.69 -6.22
CA HIS A 502 -13.17 -34.93 -7.40
C HIS A 502 -14.31 -34.05 -7.95
N ALA A 503 -15.55 -34.57 -8.00
CA ALA A 503 -16.71 -33.80 -8.42
C ALA A 503 -16.93 -32.55 -7.54
N LYS A 504 -16.83 -32.71 -6.21
CA LYS A 504 -16.91 -31.58 -5.26
C LYS A 504 -15.80 -30.56 -5.46
N VAL A 505 -14.56 -31.01 -5.70
CA VAL A 505 -13.43 -30.09 -5.99
C VAL A 505 -13.71 -29.26 -7.24
N VAL A 506 -14.35 -29.82 -8.27
CA VAL A 506 -14.73 -29.05 -9.48
C VAL A 506 -15.84 -28.05 -9.16
N GLU A 507 -16.93 -28.49 -8.52
CA GLU A 507 -18.08 -27.63 -8.16
C GLU A 507 -17.65 -26.44 -7.26
N LEU A 508 -16.81 -26.70 -6.26
CA LEU A 508 -16.26 -25.64 -5.39
C LEU A 508 -15.24 -24.75 -6.12
N SER A 509 -14.44 -25.29 -7.07
CA SER A 509 -13.52 -24.45 -7.86
C SER A 509 -14.26 -23.51 -8.81
N GLU A 510 -15.38 -23.97 -9.40
CA GLU A 510 -16.26 -23.11 -10.20
C GLU A 510 -16.88 -22.00 -9.33
N GLN A 511 -17.35 -22.32 -8.13
CA GLN A 511 -17.88 -21.33 -7.17
C GLN A 511 -16.83 -20.31 -6.69
N ALA A 512 -15.60 -20.75 -6.39
CA ALA A 512 -14.50 -19.85 -6.05
C ALA A 512 -14.14 -18.91 -7.20
N GLN A 513 -14.23 -19.39 -8.44
CA GLN A 513 -13.97 -18.59 -9.64
C GLN A 513 -15.12 -17.58 -9.91
N GLU A 514 -16.38 -17.95 -9.69
CA GLU A 514 -17.51 -17.01 -9.74
C GLU A 514 -17.43 -15.92 -8.66
N ALA A 515 -17.02 -16.27 -7.44
CA ALA A 515 -16.78 -15.30 -6.36
C ALA A 515 -15.62 -14.34 -6.72
N HIS A 516 -14.53 -14.87 -7.27
CA HIS A 516 -13.38 -14.07 -7.71
C HIS A 516 -13.71 -13.14 -8.89
N GLU A 517 -14.52 -13.56 -9.88
CA GLU A 517 -14.98 -12.68 -10.96
C GLU A 517 -15.89 -11.57 -10.42
N GLN A 518 -16.78 -11.88 -9.47
CA GLN A 518 -17.63 -10.87 -8.81
C GLN A 518 -16.79 -9.86 -8.01
N MET A 519 -15.82 -10.34 -7.21
CA MET A 519 -14.83 -9.54 -6.49
C MET A 519 -14.10 -8.55 -7.42
N LEU A 520 -13.52 -9.03 -8.53
CA LEU A 520 -12.87 -8.21 -9.55
C LEU A 520 -13.83 -7.22 -10.21
N SER A 521 -15.11 -7.59 -10.36
CA SER A 521 -16.14 -6.68 -10.87
C SER A 521 -16.48 -5.54 -9.90
N TYR A 522 -16.24 -5.69 -8.60
CA TYR A 522 -16.43 -4.63 -7.62
C TYR A 522 -15.19 -3.75 -7.50
N PHE A 523 -13.98 -4.32 -7.43
CA PHE A 523 -12.74 -3.52 -7.43
C PHE A 523 -12.67 -2.53 -8.60
N ARG A 524 -12.97 -2.97 -9.83
CA ARG A 524 -13.01 -2.06 -11.00
C ARG A 524 -14.01 -0.91 -10.85
N LYS A 525 -15.15 -1.13 -10.18
CA LYS A 525 -16.12 -0.05 -9.88
C LYS A 525 -15.56 0.88 -8.80
N THR A 526 -14.89 0.33 -7.79
CA THR A 526 -14.22 1.11 -6.74
C THR A 526 -13.14 2.02 -7.34
N ASP A 527 -12.38 1.54 -8.33
CA ASP A 527 -11.39 2.36 -9.07
C ASP A 527 -12.04 3.47 -9.92
N GLU A 528 -13.12 3.14 -10.65
CA GLU A 528 -13.93 4.11 -11.41
C GLU A 528 -14.55 5.18 -10.49
N ILE A 529 -15.01 4.80 -9.29
CA ILE A 529 -15.56 5.71 -8.27
C ILE A 529 -14.45 6.56 -7.63
N ARG A 530 -13.30 5.96 -7.29
CA ARG A 530 -12.14 6.65 -6.71
C ARG A 530 -11.64 7.75 -7.65
N THR A 531 -11.41 7.42 -8.92
CA THR A 531 -10.97 8.41 -9.92
C THR A 531 -12.01 9.53 -10.13
N ALA A 532 -13.31 9.22 -10.08
CA ALA A 532 -14.35 10.25 -10.12
C ALA A 532 -14.39 11.14 -8.85
N ALA A 533 -14.13 10.57 -7.67
CA ALA A 533 -14.04 11.31 -6.41
C ALA A 533 -12.82 12.23 -6.38
N ASP A 534 -11.66 11.76 -6.88
CA ASP A 534 -10.44 12.56 -7.04
C ASP A 534 -10.66 13.74 -8.01
N GLU A 535 -11.37 13.53 -9.12
CA GLU A 535 -11.74 14.62 -10.03
C GLU A 535 -12.70 15.63 -9.38
N ALA A 536 -13.72 15.17 -8.65
CA ALA A 536 -14.65 16.05 -7.92
C ALA A 536 -13.93 16.87 -6.81
N HIS A 537 -13.04 16.24 -6.05
CA HIS A 537 -12.22 16.91 -5.03
C HIS A 537 -11.24 17.93 -5.64
N LYS A 538 -10.65 17.62 -6.79
CA LYS A 538 -9.79 18.54 -7.56
C LYS A 538 -10.56 19.74 -8.13
N LEU A 539 -11.83 19.57 -8.48
CA LEU A 539 -12.73 20.68 -8.85
C LEU A 539 -13.14 21.50 -7.62
N PHE A 540 -13.45 20.86 -6.50
CA PHE A 540 -13.72 21.54 -5.21
C PHE A 540 -12.55 22.44 -4.78
N ILE A 541 -11.30 21.94 -4.83
CA ILE A 541 -10.11 22.74 -4.51
C ILE A 541 -9.96 23.96 -5.44
N GLN A 542 -10.27 23.82 -6.73
CA GLN A 542 -10.24 24.94 -7.67
C GLN A 542 -11.35 25.96 -7.38
N ALA A 543 -12.56 25.50 -7.06
CA ALA A 543 -13.67 26.37 -6.65
C ALA A 543 -13.37 27.12 -5.34
N ARG A 544 -12.87 26.45 -4.29
CA ARG A 544 -12.42 27.10 -3.02
C ARG A 544 -11.34 28.15 -3.29
N LYS A 545 -10.32 27.84 -4.12
CA LYS A 545 -9.26 28.80 -4.48
C LYS A 545 -9.76 30.01 -5.27
N ASN A 546 -10.67 29.80 -6.23
CA ASN A 546 -11.29 30.89 -6.98
C ASN A 546 -12.19 31.77 -6.10
N ALA A 547 -12.97 31.17 -5.20
CA ALA A 547 -13.79 31.87 -4.22
C ALA A 547 -12.96 32.72 -3.26
N SER A 548 -11.85 32.18 -2.72
CA SER A 548 -10.94 32.92 -1.84
C SER A 548 -10.28 34.10 -2.57
N ALA A 549 -9.83 33.94 -3.82
CA ALA A 549 -9.31 35.04 -4.61
C ALA A 549 -10.36 36.14 -4.86
N LYS A 550 -11.63 35.77 -5.09
CA LYS A 550 -12.74 36.72 -5.21
C LYS A 550 -13.09 37.39 -3.89
N HIS A 551 -12.93 36.69 -2.76
CA HIS A 551 -13.11 37.25 -1.43
C HIS A 551 -11.99 38.25 -1.07
N GLU A 552 -10.76 38.06 -1.55
CA GLU A 552 -9.69 39.07 -1.47
C GLU A 552 -9.99 40.30 -2.34
N GLU A 553 -10.44 40.12 -3.59
CA GLU A 553 -10.90 41.23 -4.45
C GLU A 553 -12.03 42.03 -3.76
N PHE A 554 -13.00 41.35 -3.15
CA PHE A 554 -14.11 41.93 -2.40
C PHE A 554 -13.61 42.75 -1.20
N LYS A 555 -12.74 42.18 -0.36
CA LYS A 555 -12.11 42.86 0.80
C LYS A 555 -11.32 44.10 0.39
N MET A 556 -10.62 44.06 -0.74
CA MET A 556 -9.90 45.23 -1.27
C MET A 556 -10.84 46.34 -1.72
N ILE A 557 -11.92 46.03 -2.46
CA ILE A 557 -12.86 47.07 -2.93
C ILE A 557 -13.66 47.66 -1.75
N LEU A 558 -14.01 46.85 -0.73
CA LEU A 558 -14.60 47.35 0.51
C LEU A 558 -13.70 48.36 1.23
N SER A 559 -12.38 48.10 1.31
CA SER A 559 -11.45 49.03 1.95
C SER A 559 -11.34 50.35 1.18
N GLU A 560 -11.38 50.30 -0.16
CA GLU A 560 -11.45 51.49 -1.02
C GLU A 560 -12.75 52.29 -0.81
N ILE A 561 -13.91 51.64 -0.70
CA ILE A 561 -15.19 52.31 -0.40
C ILE A 561 -15.18 52.92 1.01
N HIS A 562 -14.62 52.24 2.02
CA HIS A 562 -14.46 52.81 3.36
C HIS A 562 -13.61 54.10 3.32
N VAL A 563 -12.50 54.11 2.57
CA VAL A 563 -11.67 55.31 2.36
C VAL A 563 -12.46 56.44 1.66
N ILE A 564 -13.30 56.13 0.69
CA ILE A 564 -14.18 57.10 0.01
C ILE A 564 -15.24 57.66 0.95
N ASN A 565 -15.97 56.80 1.68
CA ASN A 565 -16.96 57.20 2.68
C ASN A 565 -16.31 58.13 3.74
N LYS A 566 -15.10 57.82 4.20
CA LYS A 566 -14.30 58.63 5.13
C LYS A 566 -13.90 60.00 4.55
N LYS A 567 -13.58 60.11 3.26
CA LYS A 567 -13.34 61.40 2.55
C LYS A 567 -14.65 62.20 2.38
N LEU A 568 -15.77 61.53 2.10
CA LEU A 568 -17.10 62.16 2.00
C LEU A 568 -17.63 62.66 3.36
N GLY A 569 -17.51 61.85 4.43
CA GLY A 569 -17.91 62.20 5.79
C GLY A 569 -17.06 63.33 6.39
N SER A 570 -15.75 63.30 6.20
CA SER A 570 -14.88 64.43 6.62
C SER A 570 -15.16 65.72 5.84
N SER A 571 -15.64 65.63 4.58
CA SER A 571 -16.18 66.77 3.82
C SER A 571 -17.53 67.27 4.36
N LYS A 572 -18.50 66.37 4.64
CA LYS A 572 -19.77 66.70 5.37
C LYS A 572 -19.44 67.49 6.66
N ASN A 573 -18.47 67.01 7.45
CA ASN A 573 -18.09 67.63 8.72
C ASN A 573 -17.31 68.94 8.58
N ARG A 574 -16.55 69.16 7.49
CA ARG A 574 -16.00 70.49 7.17
C ARG A 574 -17.13 71.50 6.89
N LYS A 575 -18.18 71.10 6.16
CA LYS A 575 -19.34 71.96 5.85
C LYS A 575 -20.19 72.25 7.09
N ARG A 576 -20.51 71.23 7.90
CA ARG A 576 -21.14 71.39 9.24
C ARG A 576 -20.32 72.28 10.19
N ARG A 577 -19.01 72.47 9.98
CA ARG A 577 -18.16 73.41 10.73
C ARG A 577 -18.16 74.85 10.19
N SER A 578 -18.30 75.08 8.88
CA SER A 578 -18.45 76.46 8.36
C SER A 578 -19.79 77.08 8.76
N ASP A 579 -20.87 76.29 8.79
CA ASP A 579 -22.21 76.79 9.10
C ASP A 579 -22.44 77.00 10.60
N LYS A 580 -21.53 76.52 11.46
CA LYS A 580 -21.60 76.65 12.94
C LYS A 580 -21.12 78.01 13.48
N SER A 581 -20.87 79.02 12.63
CA SER A 581 -20.48 80.37 13.06
C SER A 581 -21.63 81.27 13.55
N GLY A 582 -22.86 80.77 13.64
CA GLY A 582 -24.01 81.50 14.21
C GLY A 582 -25.07 80.58 14.82
N GLY A 583 -25.02 80.35 16.13
CA GLY A 583 -25.91 79.36 16.77
C GLY A 583 -25.96 79.34 18.30
N SER A 584 -25.81 80.48 18.98
CA SER A 584 -25.78 80.56 20.46
C SER A 584 -27.15 80.39 21.14
N SER A 585 -27.92 79.35 20.80
CA SER A 585 -29.32 79.17 21.24
C SER A 585 -29.66 77.82 21.91
N SER A 586 -28.82 76.79 21.82
CA SER A 586 -29.09 75.48 22.44
C SER A 586 -28.93 75.51 23.96
N ASN A 587 -27.76 75.93 24.46
CA ASN A 587 -27.41 75.91 25.89
C ASN A 587 -28.32 76.73 26.82
N LYS A 588 -29.22 77.58 26.29
CA LYS A 588 -30.23 78.28 27.11
C LYS A 588 -31.48 77.43 27.35
N LYS A 589 -31.94 76.66 26.36
CA LYS A 589 -33.12 75.79 26.50
C LYS A 589 -32.90 74.68 27.53
N ASN A 590 -31.82 73.91 27.39
CA ASN A 590 -31.49 72.82 28.32
C ASN A 590 -31.36 73.29 29.79
N ARG A 591 -31.02 74.57 30.03
CA ARG A 591 -30.97 75.13 31.39
C ARG A 591 -32.37 75.51 31.92
N GLU A 592 -33.19 76.14 31.09
CA GLU A 592 -34.59 76.46 31.42
C GLU A 592 -35.49 75.21 31.55
N GLU A 593 -35.12 74.10 30.90
CA GLU A 593 -35.78 72.80 31.03
C GLU A 593 -35.36 72.07 32.32
N LYS A 594 -34.07 72.05 32.67
CA LYS A 594 -33.62 71.48 33.95
C LYS A 594 -34.18 72.23 35.17
N GLU A 595 -34.21 73.57 35.14
CA GLU A 595 -34.85 74.39 36.19
C GLU A 595 -36.35 74.08 36.37
N ARG A 596 -37.03 73.55 35.33
CA ARG A 596 -38.43 73.08 35.43
C ARG A 596 -38.53 71.67 36.01
N ALA A 597 -37.64 70.75 35.63
CA ALA A 597 -37.61 69.40 36.18
C ALA A 597 -37.41 69.42 37.71
N GLU A 598 -36.46 70.23 38.19
CA GLU A 598 -36.24 70.44 39.64
C GLU A 598 -37.51 71.00 40.34
N SER A 599 -38.21 71.94 39.71
CA SER A 599 -39.48 72.47 40.24
C SER A 599 -40.65 71.46 40.21
N ILE A 600 -40.61 70.48 39.30
CA ILE A 600 -41.61 69.38 39.23
C ILE A 600 -41.34 68.36 40.34
N PHE A 601 -40.09 68.03 40.62
CA PHE A 601 -39.68 67.15 41.72
C PHE A 601 -40.13 67.68 43.10
N ASP A 602 -40.03 68.99 43.33
CA ASP A 602 -40.54 69.62 44.55
C ASP A 602 -42.09 69.57 44.66
N LYS A 603 -42.83 69.55 43.55
CA LYS A 603 -44.30 69.31 43.58
C LYS A 603 -44.61 67.87 43.99
N PHE A 604 -43.83 66.90 43.52
CA PHE A 604 -43.98 65.48 43.84
C PHE A 604 -43.74 65.22 45.34
N LYS A 605 -42.65 65.75 45.90
CA LYS A 605 -42.37 65.69 47.36
C LYS A 605 -43.47 66.32 48.22
N ASN A 606 -44.24 67.26 47.68
CA ASN A 606 -45.39 67.88 48.34
C ASN A 606 -46.73 67.15 48.09
N GLY A 607 -46.71 65.90 47.61
CA GLY A 607 -47.88 65.01 47.58
C GLY A 607 -48.94 65.36 46.53
N LYS A 608 -48.57 66.09 45.47
CA LYS A 608 -49.47 66.41 44.35
C LYS A 608 -49.28 65.41 43.21
N LYS A 609 -50.37 65.12 42.48
CA LYS A 609 -50.32 64.28 41.28
C LYS A 609 -49.62 65.03 40.15
N LEU A 610 -48.70 64.37 39.46
CA LEU A 610 -48.06 64.83 38.22
C LEU A 610 -48.88 64.40 37.00
N SER A 611 -48.62 65.03 35.86
CA SER A 611 -48.99 64.53 34.53
C SER A 611 -47.93 63.57 33.97
N THR A 612 -48.26 62.80 32.92
CA THR A 612 -47.30 61.94 32.20
C THR A 612 -46.18 62.73 31.53
N GLU A 613 -46.48 63.90 30.97
CA GLU A 613 -45.48 64.83 30.42
C GLU A 613 -44.49 65.34 31.49
N GLU A 614 -44.97 65.61 32.72
CA GLU A 614 -44.11 66.01 33.84
C GLU A 614 -43.22 64.86 34.37
N LEU A 615 -43.62 63.60 34.20
CA LEU A 615 -42.81 62.42 34.58
C LEU A 615 -41.69 62.16 33.58
N LEU A 616 -41.99 62.18 32.27
CA LEU A 616 -40.98 62.05 31.21
C LEU A 616 -39.90 63.15 31.31
N LEU A 617 -40.29 64.35 31.75
CA LEU A 617 -39.35 65.47 31.94
C LEU A 617 -38.45 65.33 33.19
N LEU A 618 -38.77 64.45 34.14
CA LEU A 618 -37.88 64.06 35.25
C LEU A 618 -36.90 62.98 34.79
N GLN A 619 -37.42 61.94 34.13
CA GLN A 619 -36.64 60.81 33.61
C GLN A 619 -35.53 61.27 32.66
N LYS A 620 -35.83 62.24 31.77
CA LYS A 620 -34.87 62.82 30.82
C LYS A 620 -33.65 63.56 31.46
N TYR A 621 -33.64 63.79 32.77
CA TYR A 621 -32.59 64.58 33.45
C TYR A 621 -32.00 63.91 34.71
N ASP A 622 -32.25 62.61 34.94
CA ASP A 622 -31.74 61.81 36.07
C ASP A 622 -31.95 62.42 37.47
N ILE A 623 -33.12 63.02 37.69
CA ILE A 623 -33.46 63.64 38.98
C ILE A 623 -34.21 62.65 39.88
N ASN A 624 -33.44 61.94 40.72
CA ASN A 624 -33.90 60.97 41.73
C ASN A 624 -34.21 61.62 43.10
#